data_AF-A0A929V098-F1
#
_entry.id   AF-A0A929V098-F1
#
_cell.length_a   1.000
_cell.length_b   1.000
_cell.length_c   1.000
_cell.angle_alpha   90.00
_cell.angle_beta   90.00
_cell.angle_gamma   90.00
#
_symmetry.space_group_name_H-M   'P 1'
#
loop_
_entity.id
_entity.type
_entity.pdbx_description
1 polymer ?
#
loop_
_entity_poly.entity_id
_entity_poly.type
_entity_poly.pdbx_seq_one_letter_code
_entity_poly.pdbx_strand_id
1 'polypeptide(L)'
;MPRSVELDNLFARKQEAFARKQAAFQKYVDAKNRANEAHDRMQSAWDQRVAAREEMNREFESMQQSKDSRDAIWADFNRVCQENSSRIDQLRQEADLEHEMMKNCFDSASAAYSYGNKADAPMYSSEGHAHKERRDYLNAEVGRLIQEINNAKASAKWQTSGSHGNSFQSAKSNFNNAKMLHESAEAEFKNAKAERDAYKAEFDSAQAEFERLKNECQRKLNEIKANNQKERDHILDKAGVSYLNRQDAKIVKKADGTTQVYHGGLGSGDGLFHGHVALDQSGNKTYSRDAFEKHGSQNYTDRKTGERKSNGGWTELSTGTIIDEAGNGHNVMFRQGLGKNEGQTLIRDYHGFESFKNFHKNGGHNHYGDNNKELYPNEPDRIEDSSKHKNDKTYTGPGC
;
A
#
# COMPACT_ATOMS: atom_id res chain seq x y z
N MET A 1 34.63 -11.34 6.21
CA MET A 1 33.70 -11.73 5.13
C MET A 1 33.58 -10.56 4.18
N PRO A 2 33.92 -10.68 2.89
CA PRO A 2 33.63 -9.63 1.93
C PRO A 2 32.11 -9.46 1.82
N ARG A 3 31.66 -8.22 1.88
CA ARG A 3 30.26 -7.83 1.71
C ARG A 3 29.81 -8.26 0.32
N SER A 4 28.75 -9.07 0.21
CA SER A 4 28.27 -9.52 -1.10
C SER A 4 27.57 -8.36 -1.82
N VAL A 5 28.28 -7.73 -2.77
CA VAL A 5 27.76 -6.61 -3.58
C VAL A 5 26.46 -6.99 -4.29
N GLU A 6 26.35 -8.24 -4.75
CA GLU A 6 25.13 -8.78 -5.37
C GLU A 6 23.95 -8.82 -4.40
N LEU A 7 24.19 -9.23 -3.15
CA LEU A 7 23.16 -9.26 -2.10
C LEU A 7 22.72 -7.83 -1.73
N ASP A 8 23.65 -6.90 -1.60
CA ASP A 8 23.36 -5.49 -1.34
C ASP A 8 22.50 -4.88 -2.46
N ASN A 9 22.83 -5.17 -3.73
CA ASN A 9 22.04 -4.75 -4.90
C ASN A 9 20.63 -5.35 -4.90
N LEU A 10 20.47 -6.63 -4.52
CA LEU A 10 19.16 -7.27 -4.40
C LEU A 10 18.31 -6.62 -3.31
N PHE A 11 18.91 -6.29 -2.16
CA PHE A 11 18.22 -5.59 -1.08
C PHE A 11 17.78 -4.18 -1.50
N ALA A 12 18.63 -3.43 -2.22
CA ALA A 12 18.29 -2.12 -2.76
C ALA A 12 17.08 -2.21 -3.71
N ARG A 13 17.12 -3.13 -4.69
CA ARG A 13 16.01 -3.38 -5.63
C ARG A 13 14.72 -3.78 -4.92
N LYS A 14 14.81 -4.63 -3.88
CA LYS A 14 13.64 -5.02 -3.07
C LYS A 14 13.04 -3.81 -2.36
N GLN A 15 13.87 -2.91 -1.83
CA GLN A 15 13.40 -1.70 -1.16
C GLN A 15 12.72 -0.74 -2.14
N GLU A 16 13.27 -0.57 -3.34
CA GLU A 16 12.64 0.20 -4.42
C GLU A 16 11.29 -0.40 -4.84
N ALA A 17 11.22 -1.72 -5.02
CA ALA A 17 9.96 -2.40 -5.36
C ALA A 17 8.91 -2.24 -4.26
N PHE A 18 9.32 -2.23 -2.99
CA PHE A 18 8.43 -1.95 -1.87
C PHE A 18 7.87 -0.51 -1.92
N ALA A 19 8.71 0.47 -2.22
CA ALA A 19 8.27 1.86 -2.38
C ALA A 19 7.30 2.01 -3.56
N ARG A 20 7.57 1.37 -4.71
CA ARG A 20 6.66 1.34 -5.87
C ARG A 20 5.32 0.71 -5.53
N LYS A 21 5.33 -0.43 -4.83
CA LYS A 21 4.13 -1.10 -4.33
C LYS A 21 3.29 -0.17 -3.46
N GLN A 22 3.91 0.56 -2.51
CA GLN A 22 3.19 1.49 -1.64
C GLN A 22 2.57 2.64 -2.44
N ALA A 23 3.31 3.22 -3.39
CA ALA A 23 2.81 4.28 -4.24
C ALA A 23 1.62 3.81 -5.11
N ALA A 24 1.73 2.62 -5.71
CA ALA A 24 0.64 2.02 -6.49
C ALA A 24 -0.59 1.70 -5.62
N PHE A 25 -0.38 1.24 -4.39
CA PHE A 25 -1.47 1.01 -3.45
C PHE A 25 -2.23 2.30 -3.11
N GLN A 26 -1.50 3.40 -2.86
CA GLN A 26 -2.13 4.69 -2.57
C GLN A 26 -2.98 5.16 -3.76
N LYS A 27 -2.44 5.12 -4.99
CA LYS A 27 -3.21 5.45 -6.20
C LYS A 27 -4.49 4.61 -6.33
N TYR A 28 -4.38 3.31 -6.06
CA TYR A 28 -5.54 2.40 -6.08
C TYR A 28 -6.59 2.79 -5.03
N VAL A 29 -6.18 3.11 -3.80
CA VAL A 29 -7.10 3.56 -2.74
C VAL A 29 -7.81 4.85 -3.13
N ASP A 30 -7.07 5.83 -3.65
CA ASP A 30 -7.62 7.11 -4.07
C ASP A 30 -8.61 6.95 -5.23
N ALA A 31 -8.28 6.12 -6.23
CA ALA A 31 -9.17 5.81 -7.34
C ALA A 31 -10.39 4.99 -6.91
N LYS A 32 -10.24 4.09 -5.94
CA LYS A 32 -11.37 3.35 -5.36
C LYS A 32 -12.35 4.30 -4.67
N ASN A 33 -11.84 5.27 -3.90
CA ASN A 33 -12.69 6.27 -3.24
C ASN A 33 -13.42 7.13 -4.28
N ARG A 34 -12.72 7.64 -5.30
CA ARG A 34 -13.34 8.39 -6.41
C ARG A 34 -14.41 7.58 -7.16
N ALA A 35 -14.17 6.29 -7.38
CA ALA A 35 -15.15 5.40 -8.02
C ALA A 35 -16.40 5.21 -7.15
N ASN A 36 -16.24 5.11 -5.83
CA ASN A 36 -17.37 5.03 -4.90
C ASN A 36 -18.16 6.35 -4.88
N GLU A 37 -17.49 7.50 -4.79
CA GLU A 37 -18.15 8.80 -4.85
C GLU A 37 -18.89 9.03 -6.18
N ALA A 38 -18.30 8.60 -7.29
CA ALA A 38 -18.96 8.66 -8.61
C ALA A 38 -20.18 7.73 -8.68
N HIS A 39 -20.11 6.55 -8.06
CA HIS A 39 -21.25 5.64 -7.93
C HIS A 39 -22.39 6.27 -7.13
N ASP A 40 -22.09 6.87 -5.98
CA ASP A 40 -23.11 7.50 -5.12
C ASP A 40 -23.78 8.69 -5.82
N ARG A 41 -23.01 9.48 -6.59
CA ARG A 41 -23.55 10.55 -7.44
C ARG A 41 -24.44 10.01 -8.56
N MET A 42 -24.02 8.94 -9.24
CA MET A 42 -24.83 8.27 -10.26
C MET A 42 -26.14 7.74 -9.67
N GLN A 43 -26.09 7.10 -8.50
CA GLN A 43 -27.29 6.58 -7.84
C GLN A 43 -28.25 7.70 -7.43
N SER A 44 -27.72 8.79 -6.87
CA SER A 44 -28.54 9.97 -6.54
C SER A 44 -29.19 10.58 -7.78
N ALA A 45 -28.47 10.66 -8.90
CA ALA A 45 -29.01 11.15 -10.17
C ALA A 45 -30.06 10.20 -10.77
N TRP A 46 -29.90 8.89 -10.57
CA TRP A 46 -30.91 7.89 -10.93
C TRP A 46 -32.21 8.11 -10.15
N ASP A 47 -32.11 8.27 -8.83
CA ASP A 47 -33.28 8.49 -7.97
C ASP A 47 -34.01 9.79 -8.35
N GLN A 48 -33.26 10.87 -8.65
CA GLN A 48 -33.84 12.11 -9.17
C GLN A 48 -34.54 11.93 -10.52
N ARG A 49 -33.96 11.13 -11.43
CA ARG A 49 -34.57 10.82 -12.73
C ARG A 49 -35.88 10.04 -12.55
N VAL A 50 -35.92 9.09 -11.62
CA VAL A 50 -37.12 8.32 -11.30
C VAL A 50 -38.20 9.25 -10.74
N ALA A 51 -37.87 10.06 -9.73
CA ALA A 51 -38.81 11.02 -9.14
C ALA A 51 -39.35 12.04 -10.18
N ALA A 52 -38.47 12.56 -11.05
CA ALA A 52 -38.89 13.46 -12.12
C ALA A 52 -39.78 12.77 -13.16
N ARG A 53 -39.59 11.45 -13.39
CA ARG A 53 -40.46 10.67 -14.27
C ARG A 53 -41.84 10.46 -13.66
N GLU A 54 -41.91 10.17 -12.36
CA GLU A 54 -43.16 10.04 -11.62
C GLU A 54 -43.94 11.36 -11.62
N GLU A 55 -43.27 12.48 -11.38
CA GLU A 55 -43.88 13.82 -11.47
C GLU A 55 -44.42 14.10 -12.88
N MET A 56 -43.62 13.85 -13.92
CA MET A 56 -44.05 14.03 -15.30
C MET A 56 -45.28 13.17 -15.65
N ASN A 57 -45.34 11.93 -15.15
CA ASN A 57 -46.50 11.07 -15.34
C ASN A 57 -47.74 11.59 -14.58
N ARG A 58 -47.59 12.05 -13.33
CA ARG A 58 -48.68 12.66 -12.56
C ARG A 58 -49.25 13.90 -13.24
N GLU A 59 -48.40 14.78 -13.74
CA GLU A 59 -48.81 15.97 -14.49
C GLU A 59 -49.47 15.61 -15.83
N PHE A 60 -49.03 14.52 -16.47
CA PHE A 60 -49.69 14.01 -17.68
C PHE A 60 -51.11 13.52 -17.39
N GLU A 61 -51.29 12.75 -16.32
CA GLU A 61 -52.60 12.25 -15.89
C GLU A 61 -53.54 13.41 -15.49
N SER A 62 -53.05 14.38 -14.73
CA SER A 62 -53.78 15.60 -14.37
C SER A 62 -54.22 16.41 -15.60
N MET A 63 -53.30 16.59 -16.55
CA MET A 63 -53.60 17.26 -17.83
C MET A 63 -54.69 16.50 -18.60
N GLN A 64 -54.65 15.17 -18.65
CA GLN A 64 -55.64 14.36 -19.35
C GLN A 64 -57.01 14.46 -18.68
N GLN A 65 -57.08 14.29 -17.36
CA GLN A 65 -58.33 14.44 -16.60
C GLN A 65 -58.94 15.84 -16.77
N SER A 66 -58.12 16.88 -16.81
CA SER A 66 -58.58 18.25 -17.05
C SER A 66 -59.12 18.46 -18.46
N LYS A 67 -58.54 17.81 -19.48
CA LYS A 67 -59.08 17.81 -20.84
C LYS A 67 -60.42 17.10 -20.89
N ASP A 68 -60.51 15.90 -20.36
CA ASP A 68 -61.75 15.11 -20.34
C ASP A 68 -62.87 15.86 -19.60
N SER A 69 -62.53 16.50 -18.48
CA SER A 69 -63.45 17.36 -17.72
C SER A 69 -63.89 18.59 -18.51
N ARG A 70 -62.97 19.27 -19.20
CA ARG A 70 -63.29 20.40 -20.09
C ARG A 70 -64.24 19.97 -21.21
N ASP A 71 -63.98 18.82 -21.83
CA ASP A 71 -64.80 18.30 -22.92
C ASP A 71 -66.21 17.94 -22.42
N ALA A 72 -66.33 17.35 -21.24
CA ALA A 72 -67.62 17.08 -20.60
C ALA A 72 -68.42 18.37 -20.31
N ILE A 73 -67.77 19.42 -19.76
CA ILE A 73 -68.41 20.72 -19.50
C ILE A 73 -68.92 21.36 -20.80
N TRP A 74 -68.13 21.31 -21.87
CA TRP A 74 -68.54 21.85 -23.17
C TRP A 74 -69.62 21.00 -23.84
N ALA A 75 -69.63 19.68 -23.65
CA ALA A 75 -70.69 18.80 -24.12
C ALA A 75 -72.04 19.12 -23.43
N ASP A 76 -72.01 19.38 -22.12
CA ASP A 76 -73.20 19.80 -21.36
C ASP A 76 -73.75 21.15 -21.85
N PHE A 77 -72.87 22.14 -22.07
CA PHE A 77 -73.27 23.41 -22.68
C PHE A 77 -73.89 23.21 -24.06
N ASN A 78 -73.29 22.37 -24.91
CA ASN A 78 -73.81 22.10 -26.25
C ASN A 78 -75.19 21.44 -26.21
N ARG A 79 -75.43 20.54 -25.25
CA ARG A 79 -76.77 19.94 -25.03
C ARG A 79 -77.81 21.01 -24.70
N VAL A 80 -77.55 21.87 -23.71
CA VAL A 80 -78.44 22.99 -23.35
C VAL A 80 -78.69 23.90 -24.55
N CYS A 81 -77.64 24.21 -25.32
CA CYS A 81 -77.75 25.03 -26.52
C CYS A 81 -78.66 24.39 -27.57
N GLN A 82 -78.49 23.09 -27.84
CA GLN A 82 -79.28 22.37 -28.84
C GLN A 82 -80.76 22.25 -28.44
N GLU A 83 -81.02 21.82 -27.21
CA GLU A 83 -82.38 21.69 -26.65
C GLU A 83 -83.12 23.03 -26.68
N ASN A 84 -82.50 24.07 -26.14
CA ASN A 84 -83.12 25.40 -26.06
C ASN A 84 -83.26 26.06 -27.43
N SER A 85 -82.31 25.86 -28.36
CA SER A 85 -82.43 26.42 -29.73
C SER A 85 -83.61 25.81 -30.47
N SER A 86 -83.80 24.49 -30.39
CA SER A 86 -84.95 23.82 -31.00
C SER A 86 -86.27 24.33 -30.41
N ARG A 87 -86.32 24.53 -29.09
CA ARG A 87 -87.52 25.06 -28.43
C ARG A 87 -87.78 26.53 -28.78
N ILE A 88 -86.74 27.36 -28.88
CA ILE A 88 -86.85 28.75 -29.31
C ILE A 88 -87.45 28.84 -30.71
N ASP A 89 -86.99 28.01 -31.64
CA ASP A 89 -87.50 28.04 -33.02
C ASP A 89 -88.98 27.65 -33.09
N GLN A 90 -89.41 26.65 -32.31
CA GLN A 90 -90.84 26.29 -32.18
C GLN A 90 -91.66 27.44 -31.60
N LEU A 91 -91.22 28.01 -30.47
CA LEU A 91 -91.94 29.11 -29.81
C LEU A 91 -92.05 30.35 -30.69
N ARG A 92 -91.03 30.62 -31.52
CA ARG A 92 -91.08 31.70 -32.51
C ARG A 92 -92.13 31.44 -33.59
N GLN A 93 -92.20 30.23 -34.13
CA GLN A 93 -93.24 29.86 -35.11
C GLN A 93 -94.64 29.97 -34.49
N GLU A 94 -94.83 29.50 -33.25
CA GLU A 94 -96.08 29.65 -32.51
C GLU A 94 -96.41 31.14 -32.28
N ALA A 95 -95.44 31.96 -31.89
CA ALA A 95 -95.65 33.40 -31.69
C ALA A 95 -96.01 34.13 -32.99
N ASP A 96 -95.41 33.75 -34.12
CA ASP A 96 -95.73 34.32 -35.43
C ASP A 96 -97.17 33.94 -35.84
N LEU A 97 -97.60 32.70 -35.60
CA LEU A 97 -98.98 32.28 -35.82
C LEU A 97 -99.98 33.05 -34.94
N GLU A 98 -99.70 33.19 -33.65
CA GLU A 98 -100.53 34.00 -32.73
C GLU A 98 -100.57 35.47 -33.16
N HIS A 99 -99.46 36.01 -33.70
CA HIS A 99 -99.40 37.36 -34.24
C HIS A 99 -100.27 37.55 -35.48
N GLU A 100 -100.28 36.59 -36.40
CA GLU A 100 -101.16 36.64 -37.58
C GLU A 100 -102.64 36.48 -37.20
N MET A 101 -102.97 35.58 -36.27
CA MET A 101 -104.34 35.45 -35.75
C MET A 101 -104.81 36.72 -35.04
N MET A 102 -103.93 37.36 -34.27
CA MET A 102 -104.18 38.66 -33.65
C MET A 102 -104.54 39.72 -34.71
N LYS A 103 -103.75 39.84 -35.79
CA LYS A 103 -104.03 40.78 -36.89
C LYS A 103 -105.40 40.52 -37.49
N ASN A 104 -105.69 39.27 -37.85
CA ASN A 104 -106.96 38.88 -38.45
C ASN A 104 -108.17 39.21 -37.55
N CYS A 105 -108.04 39.00 -36.23
CA CYS A 105 -109.09 39.36 -35.26
C CYS A 105 -109.32 40.87 -35.21
N PHE A 106 -108.25 41.68 -35.16
CA PHE A 106 -108.38 43.14 -35.15
C PHE A 106 -108.90 43.71 -36.46
N ASP A 107 -108.50 43.14 -37.60
CA ASP A 107 -109.03 43.51 -38.92
C ASP A 107 -110.52 43.14 -39.03
N SER A 108 -110.92 41.97 -38.52
CA SER A 108 -112.33 41.54 -38.47
C SER A 108 -113.18 42.42 -37.53
N ALA A 109 -112.63 42.81 -36.38
CA ALA A 109 -113.27 43.77 -35.47
C ALA A 109 -113.47 45.14 -36.14
N SER A 110 -112.45 45.63 -36.85
CA SER A 110 -112.50 46.89 -37.60
C SER A 110 -113.54 46.85 -38.72
N ALA A 111 -113.63 45.73 -39.45
CA ALA A 111 -114.63 45.51 -40.48
C ALA A 111 -116.06 45.47 -39.89
N ALA A 112 -116.28 44.73 -38.80
CA ALA A 112 -117.58 44.66 -38.12
C ALA A 112 -118.07 46.04 -37.66
N TYR A 113 -117.16 46.89 -37.17
CA TYR A 113 -117.46 48.29 -36.84
C TYR A 113 -117.87 49.12 -38.06
N SER A 114 -117.17 48.95 -39.19
CA SER A 114 -117.33 49.76 -40.41
C SER A 114 -118.57 49.39 -41.23
N TYR A 115 -118.98 48.11 -41.23
CA TYR A 115 -120.10 47.59 -42.04
C TYR A 115 -121.44 47.42 -41.27
N GLY A 116 -121.51 47.89 -40.02
CA GLY A 116 -122.78 47.99 -39.27
C GLY A 116 -123.11 46.84 -38.33
N ASN A 117 -122.32 45.75 -38.30
CA ASN A 117 -122.44 44.64 -37.34
C ASN A 117 -121.67 44.95 -36.04
N LYS A 118 -121.99 46.08 -35.42
CA LYS A 118 -121.24 46.62 -34.27
C LYS A 118 -121.32 45.76 -33.00
N ALA A 119 -122.27 44.81 -32.93
CA ALA A 119 -122.41 43.91 -31.80
C ALA A 119 -121.32 42.83 -31.73
N ASP A 120 -120.71 42.45 -32.86
CA ASP A 120 -119.71 41.37 -32.93
C ASP A 120 -118.27 41.88 -32.74
N ALA A 121 -118.04 43.18 -32.91
CA ALA A 121 -116.71 43.78 -32.83
C ALA A 121 -116.00 43.63 -31.46
N PRO A 122 -116.70 43.73 -30.30
CA PRO A 122 -116.08 43.48 -28.99
C PRO A 122 -115.59 42.05 -28.82
N MET A 123 -116.28 41.07 -29.42
CA MET A 123 -115.87 39.65 -29.39
C MET A 123 -114.54 39.48 -30.12
N TYR A 124 -114.44 39.94 -31.38
CA TYR A 124 -113.21 39.88 -32.16
C TYR A 124 -112.05 40.68 -31.52
N SER A 125 -112.34 41.83 -30.92
CA SER A 125 -111.33 42.60 -30.19
C SER A 125 -110.82 41.86 -28.96
N SER A 126 -111.70 41.19 -28.20
CA SER A 126 -111.32 40.36 -27.06
C SER A 126 -110.45 39.17 -27.48
N GLU A 127 -110.80 38.50 -28.58
CA GLU A 127 -109.99 37.40 -29.15
C GLU A 127 -108.61 37.90 -29.62
N GLY A 128 -108.56 39.06 -30.28
CA GLY A 128 -107.31 39.71 -30.69
C GLY A 128 -106.40 40.03 -29.50
N HIS A 129 -106.97 40.53 -28.39
CA HIS A 129 -106.21 40.75 -27.15
C HIS A 129 -105.68 39.44 -26.55
N ALA A 130 -106.47 38.36 -26.55
CA ALA A 130 -106.02 37.05 -26.07
C ALA A 130 -104.85 36.48 -26.92
N HIS A 131 -104.91 36.64 -28.25
CA HIS A 131 -103.79 36.26 -29.14
C HIS A 131 -102.54 37.11 -28.88
N LYS A 132 -102.69 38.42 -28.62
CA LYS A 132 -101.58 39.29 -28.23
C LYS A 132 -100.93 38.83 -26.93
N GLU A 133 -101.71 38.50 -25.91
CA GLU A 133 -101.20 38.01 -24.61
C GLU A 133 -100.44 36.70 -24.76
N ARG A 134 -100.98 35.74 -25.54
CA ARG A 134 -100.28 34.47 -25.85
C ARG A 134 -98.96 34.70 -26.56
N ARG A 135 -98.91 35.55 -27.59
CA ARG A 135 -97.68 35.91 -28.30
C ARG A 135 -96.65 36.55 -27.36
N ASP A 136 -97.08 37.49 -26.52
CA ASP A 136 -96.18 38.19 -25.58
C ASP A 136 -95.60 37.20 -24.55
N TYR A 137 -96.39 36.21 -24.09
CA TYR A 137 -95.93 35.11 -23.25
C TYR A 137 -94.89 34.22 -23.96
N LEU A 138 -95.16 33.79 -25.20
CA LEU A 138 -94.23 32.97 -25.99
C LEU A 138 -92.89 33.69 -26.21
N ASN A 139 -92.93 35.00 -26.49
CA ASN A 139 -91.73 35.82 -26.66
C ASN A 139 -90.94 36.00 -25.35
N ALA A 140 -91.62 36.11 -24.21
CA ALA A 140 -90.97 36.16 -22.90
C ALA A 140 -90.24 34.84 -22.60
N GLU A 141 -90.85 33.70 -22.94
CA GLU A 141 -90.24 32.38 -22.79
C GLU A 141 -89.03 32.19 -23.71
N VAL A 142 -89.08 32.67 -24.96
CA VAL A 142 -87.90 32.73 -25.85
C VAL A 142 -86.77 33.54 -25.19
N GLY A 143 -87.08 34.68 -24.59
CA GLY A 143 -86.11 35.49 -23.86
C GLY A 143 -85.45 34.74 -22.70
N ARG A 144 -86.24 33.97 -21.94
CA ARG A 144 -85.77 33.12 -20.83
C ARG A 144 -84.79 32.06 -21.32
N LEU A 145 -85.13 31.33 -22.39
CA LEU A 145 -84.28 30.29 -22.96
C LEU A 145 -82.95 30.83 -23.50
N ILE A 146 -82.96 32.03 -24.11
CA ILE A 146 -81.73 32.71 -24.56
C ILE A 146 -80.83 33.05 -23.37
N GLN A 147 -81.41 33.52 -22.25
CA GLN A 147 -80.65 33.79 -21.03
C GLN A 147 -80.02 32.52 -20.44
N GLU A 148 -80.73 31.39 -20.44
CA GLU A 148 -80.18 30.11 -20.00
C GLU A 148 -78.97 29.67 -20.83
N ILE A 149 -79.05 29.78 -22.16
CA ILE A 149 -77.91 29.49 -23.05
C ILE A 149 -76.72 30.38 -22.71
N ASN A 150 -76.95 31.69 -22.51
CA ASN A 150 -75.88 32.63 -22.17
C ASN A 150 -75.24 32.32 -20.80
N ASN A 151 -76.05 31.98 -19.80
CA ASN A 151 -75.58 31.60 -18.48
C ASN A 151 -74.78 30.30 -18.52
N ALA A 152 -75.26 29.28 -19.24
CA ALA A 152 -74.55 28.03 -19.45
C ALA A 152 -73.20 28.25 -20.14
N LYS A 153 -73.14 29.13 -21.15
CA LYS A 153 -71.90 29.52 -21.83
C LYS A 153 -70.92 30.24 -20.91
N ALA A 154 -71.40 31.15 -20.07
CA ALA A 154 -70.57 31.87 -19.10
C ALA A 154 -69.99 30.91 -18.06
N SER A 155 -70.80 29.97 -17.56
CA SER A 155 -70.37 28.92 -16.63
C SER A 155 -69.30 28.01 -17.26
N ALA A 156 -69.54 27.50 -18.47
CA ALA A 156 -68.57 26.64 -19.16
C ALA A 156 -67.22 27.34 -19.40
N LYS A 157 -67.23 28.63 -19.75
CA LYS A 157 -66.00 29.42 -19.89
C LYS A 157 -65.25 29.56 -18.56
N TRP A 158 -65.96 29.92 -17.49
CA TRP A 158 -65.35 30.09 -16.16
C TRP A 158 -64.75 28.79 -15.62
N GLN A 159 -65.40 27.66 -15.85
CA GLN A 159 -64.93 26.35 -15.36
C GLN A 159 -63.73 25.81 -16.15
N THR A 160 -63.49 26.28 -17.37
CA THR A 160 -62.49 25.66 -18.28
C THR A 160 -61.22 26.49 -18.50
N SER A 161 -61.14 27.70 -17.93
CA SER A 161 -60.03 28.67 -18.08
C SER A 161 -58.69 28.31 -17.39
N GLY A 162 -58.43 27.03 -17.11
CA GLY A 162 -57.26 26.55 -16.34
C GLY A 162 -55.92 26.47 -17.09
N SER A 163 -54.82 26.74 -16.36
CA SER A 163 -53.41 26.84 -16.79
C SER A 163 -52.63 25.51 -16.84
N HIS A 164 -53.26 24.39 -17.18
CA HIS A 164 -52.68 23.06 -16.94
C HIS A 164 -51.65 22.61 -18.00
N GLY A 165 -51.62 23.26 -19.17
CA GLY A 165 -50.66 22.93 -20.23
C GLY A 165 -49.20 23.24 -19.87
N ASN A 166 -48.97 24.20 -18.97
CA ASN A 166 -47.61 24.63 -18.61
C ASN A 166 -46.93 23.69 -17.61
N SER A 167 -47.68 23.09 -16.68
CA SER A 167 -47.12 22.21 -15.63
C SER A 167 -46.49 20.94 -16.20
N PHE A 168 -47.18 20.26 -17.12
CA PHE A 168 -46.63 19.07 -17.79
C PHE A 168 -45.36 19.38 -18.61
N GLN A 169 -45.31 20.50 -19.32
CA GLN A 169 -44.10 20.87 -20.09
C GLN A 169 -42.92 21.15 -19.16
N SER A 170 -43.15 21.82 -18.03
CA SER A 170 -42.14 22.04 -16.99
C SER A 170 -41.64 20.71 -16.41
N ALA A 171 -42.54 19.79 -16.04
CA ALA A 171 -42.19 18.47 -15.51
C ALA A 171 -41.41 17.63 -16.55
N LYS A 172 -41.79 17.69 -17.83
CA LYS A 172 -41.08 17.04 -18.94
C LYS A 172 -39.66 17.60 -19.13
N SER A 173 -39.50 18.93 -19.03
CA SER A 173 -38.19 19.58 -19.07
C SER A 173 -37.31 19.12 -17.90
N ASN A 174 -37.86 19.07 -16.68
CA ASN A 174 -37.16 18.57 -15.50
C ASN A 174 -36.73 17.11 -15.66
N PHE A 175 -37.60 16.23 -16.19
CA PHE A 175 -37.25 14.84 -16.49
C PHE A 175 -36.09 14.74 -17.50
N ASN A 176 -36.11 15.53 -18.57
CA ASN A 176 -35.02 15.53 -19.55
C ASN A 176 -33.69 15.99 -18.93
N ASN A 177 -33.72 17.01 -18.07
CA ASN A 177 -32.54 17.47 -17.34
C ASN A 177 -32.00 16.39 -16.39
N ALA A 178 -32.88 15.77 -15.59
CA ALA A 178 -32.50 14.68 -14.68
C ALA A 178 -31.93 13.46 -15.42
N LYS A 179 -32.50 13.15 -16.61
CA LYS A 179 -31.97 12.09 -17.49
C LYS A 179 -30.54 12.40 -17.96
N MET A 180 -30.29 13.62 -18.45
CA MET A 180 -28.94 14.02 -18.89
C MET A 180 -27.93 13.98 -17.74
N LEU A 181 -28.32 14.45 -16.54
CA LEU A 181 -27.46 14.39 -15.35
C LEU A 181 -27.11 12.95 -14.98
N HIS A 182 -28.10 12.04 -15.01
CA HIS A 182 -27.86 10.62 -14.77
C HIS A 182 -26.90 10.02 -15.81
N GLU A 183 -27.11 10.27 -17.10
CA GLU A 183 -26.23 9.76 -18.17
C GLU A 183 -24.79 10.28 -18.03
N SER A 184 -24.62 11.55 -17.65
CA SER A 184 -23.31 12.13 -17.34
C SER A 184 -22.65 11.44 -16.14
N ALA A 185 -23.38 11.28 -15.03
CA ALA A 185 -22.85 10.65 -13.82
C ALA A 185 -22.53 9.16 -14.04
N GLU A 186 -23.31 8.44 -14.86
CA GLU A 186 -23.03 7.06 -15.26
C GLU A 186 -21.73 6.95 -16.06
N ALA A 187 -21.48 7.89 -16.97
CA ALA A 187 -20.22 7.95 -17.73
C ALA A 187 -19.02 8.23 -16.81
N GLU A 188 -19.15 9.18 -15.89
CA GLU A 188 -18.12 9.46 -14.88
C GLU A 188 -17.80 8.22 -14.03
N PHE A 189 -18.84 7.52 -13.56
CA PHE A 189 -18.66 6.29 -12.79
C PHE A 189 -17.93 5.20 -13.60
N LYS A 190 -18.31 4.98 -14.87
CA LYS A 190 -17.63 4.03 -15.75
C LYS A 190 -16.15 4.35 -15.93
N ASN A 191 -15.82 5.63 -16.10
CA ASN A 191 -14.43 6.08 -16.22
C ASN A 191 -13.65 5.89 -14.91
N ALA A 192 -14.22 6.29 -13.77
CA ALA A 192 -13.58 6.12 -12.46
C ALA A 192 -13.38 4.63 -12.12
N LYS A 193 -14.33 3.78 -12.50
CA LYS A 193 -14.21 2.32 -12.34
C LYS A 193 -13.07 1.75 -13.19
N ALA A 194 -12.96 2.18 -14.45
CA ALA A 194 -11.87 1.74 -15.33
C ALA A 194 -10.49 2.18 -14.79
N GLU A 195 -10.38 3.41 -14.30
CA GLU A 195 -9.17 3.93 -13.66
C GLU A 195 -8.79 3.14 -12.39
N ARG A 196 -9.77 2.86 -11.53
CA ARG A 196 -9.57 1.99 -10.35
C ARG A 196 -9.04 0.62 -10.75
N ASP A 197 -9.62 0.00 -11.79
CA ASP A 197 -9.21 -1.33 -12.25
C ASP A 197 -7.80 -1.31 -12.84
N ALA A 198 -7.42 -0.23 -13.55
CA ALA A 198 -6.06 -0.03 -14.04
C ALA A 198 -5.05 0.11 -12.89
N TYR A 199 -5.34 0.92 -11.87
CA TYR A 199 -4.45 1.05 -10.70
C TYR A 199 -4.41 -0.20 -9.83
N LYS A 200 -5.49 -0.99 -9.79
CA LYS A 200 -5.47 -2.30 -9.14
C LYS A 200 -4.49 -3.25 -9.84
N ALA A 201 -4.49 -3.26 -11.17
CA ALA A 201 -3.53 -4.05 -11.94
C ALA A 201 -2.08 -3.56 -11.74
N GLU A 202 -1.84 -2.25 -11.69
CA GLU A 202 -0.52 -1.68 -11.37
C GLU A 202 -0.04 -2.13 -9.97
N PHE A 203 -0.92 -2.06 -8.96
CA PHE A 203 -0.63 -2.51 -7.61
C PHE A 203 -0.32 -4.02 -7.55
N ASP A 204 -1.13 -4.86 -8.22
CA ASP A 204 -0.91 -6.31 -8.24
C ASP A 204 0.42 -6.67 -8.90
N SER A 205 0.78 -5.98 -9.99
CA SER A 205 2.08 -6.15 -10.65
C SER A 205 3.23 -5.75 -9.72
N ALA A 206 3.15 -4.59 -9.07
CA ALA A 206 4.17 -4.13 -8.12
C ALA A 206 4.29 -5.05 -6.89
N GLN A 207 3.18 -5.60 -6.41
CA GLN A 207 3.16 -6.59 -5.34
C GLN A 207 3.85 -7.90 -5.77
N ALA A 208 3.58 -8.40 -6.98
CA ALA A 208 4.22 -9.58 -7.51
C ALA A 208 5.74 -9.38 -7.67
N GLU A 209 6.18 -8.22 -8.15
CA GLU A 209 7.61 -7.90 -8.26
C GLU A 209 8.29 -7.86 -6.89
N PHE A 210 7.66 -7.23 -5.90
CA PHE A 210 8.17 -7.18 -4.53
C PHE A 210 8.32 -8.58 -3.91
N GLU A 211 7.31 -9.44 -4.01
CA GLU A 211 7.39 -10.81 -3.48
C GLU A 211 8.46 -11.63 -4.23
N ARG A 212 8.61 -11.45 -5.54
CA ARG A 212 9.69 -12.09 -6.31
C ARG A 212 11.07 -11.70 -5.78
N LEU A 213 11.33 -10.40 -5.61
CA LEU A 213 12.61 -9.90 -5.11
C LEU A 213 12.88 -10.31 -3.66
N LYS A 214 11.83 -10.34 -2.82
CA LYS A 214 11.91 -10.87 -1.45
C LYS A 214 12.35 -12.34 -1.44
N ASN A 215 11.76 -13.17 -2.28
CA ASN A 215 12.13 -14.57 -2.42
C ASN A 215 13.56 -14.73 -2.98
N GLU A 216 13.95 -13.90 -3.94
CA GLU A 216 15.31 -13.90 -4.50
C GLU A 216 16.37 -13.51 -3.46
N CYS A 217 16.12 -12.47 -2.65
CA CYS A 217 16.96 -12.10 -1.52
C CYS A 217 17.12 -13.27 -0.54
N GLN A 218 16.01 -13.92 -0.17
CA GLN A 218 16.02 -15.03 0.77
C GLN A 218 16.82 -16.23 0.23
N ARG A 219 16.63 -16.55 -1.06
CA ARG A 219 17.38 -17.61 -1.74
C ARG A 219 18.89 -17.33 -1.72
N LYS A 220 19.30 -16.11 -2.08
CA LYS A 220 20.71 -15.72 -2.10
C LYS A 220 21.34 -15.74 -0.71
N LEU A 221 20.59 -15.30 0.32
CA LEU A 221 21.04 -15.35 1.70
C LEU A 221 21.25 -16.80 2.18
N ASN A 222 20.35 -17.71 1.81
CA ASN A 222 20.49 -19.14 2.11
C ASN A 222 21.68 -19.76 1.36
N GLU A 223 21.90 -19.39 0.09
CA GLU A 223 23.04 -19.84 -0.72
C GLU A 223 24.38 -19.39 -0.10
N ILE A 224 24.49 -18.12 0.30
CA ILE A 224 25.70 -17.58 0.97
C ILE A 224 25.94 -18.32 2.29
N LYS A 225 24.90 -18.55 3.11
CA LYS A 225 25.03 -19.31 4.36
C LYS A 225 25.50 -20.74 4.10
N ALA A 226 24.93 -21.42 3.10
CA ALA A 226 25.31 -22.78 2.74
C ALA A 226 26.75 -22.86 2.21
N ASN A 227 27.17 -21.92 1.36
CA ASN A 227 28.53 -21.88 0.82
C ASN A 227 29.55 -21.58 1.92
N ASN A 228 29.25 -20.64 2.82
CA ASN A 228 30.10 -20.35 3.98
C ASN A 228 30.25 -21.57 4.89
N GLN A 229 29.17 -22.32 5.13
CA GLN A 229 29.21 -23.55 5.91
C GLN A 229 30.06 -24.62 5.22
N LYS A 230 29.86 -24.85 3.92
CA LYS A 230 30.68 -25.80 3.13
C LYS A 230 32.16 -25.44 3.15
N GLU A 231 32.50 -24.16 2.97
CA GLU A 231 33.88 -23.69 3.00
C GLU A 231 34.51 -23.88 4.38
N ARG A 232 33.76 -23.56 5.44
CA ARG A 232 34.18 -23.80 6.82
C ARG A 232 34.49 -25.27 7.07
N ASP A 233 33.56 -26.15 6.70
CA ASP A 233 33.71 -27.59 6.92
C ASP A 233 34.90 -28.16 6.12
N HIS A 234 35.09 -27.73 4.87
CA HIS A 234 36.25 -28.09 4.06
C HIS A 234 37.59 -27.63 4.67
N ILE A 235 37.66 -26.44 5.27
CA ILE A 235 38.86 -25.97 5.98
C ILE A 235 39.12 -26.85 7.22
N LEU A 236 38.09 -27.19 7.98
CA LEU A 236 38.22 -28.05 9.16
C LEU A 236 38.61 -29.49 8.79
N ASP A 237 38.12 -30.01 7.67
CA ASP A 237 38.53 -31.29 7.09
C ASP A 237 40.03 -31.27 6.75
N LYS A 238 40.50 -30.25 6.02
CA LYS A 238 41.93 -30.08 5.69
C LYS A 238 42.80 -29.94 6.94
N ALA A 239 42.30 -29.24 7.96
CA ALA A 239 42.98 -29.11 9.24
C ALA A 239 42.96 -30.42 10.07
N GLY A 240 42.10 -31.39 9.73
CA GLY A 240 41.96 -32.65 10.46
C GLY A 240 41.28 -32.49 11.82
N VAL A 241 40.44 -31.47 11.99
CA VAL A 241 39.73 -31.23 13.25
C VAL A 241 38.65 -32.28 13.45
N SER A 242 38.70 -32.97 14.59
CA SER A 242 37.71 -33.99 14.98
C SER A 242 36.31 -33.39 15.10
N TYR A 243 35.28 -34.17 14.78
CA TYR A 243 33.88 -33.72 14.77
C TYR A 243 33.46 -33.01 16.06
N LEU A 244 33.89 -33.53 17.22
CA LEU A 244 33.59 -32.97 18.55
C LEU A 244 34.14 -31.56 18.75
N ASN A 245 35.27 -31.23 18.12
CA ASN A 245 35.95 -29.94 18.26
C ASN A 245 35.62 -28.99 17.10
N ARG A 246 34.67 -29.33 16.21
CA ARG A 246 34.33 -28.49 15.05
C ARG A 246 33.42 -27.34 15.39
N GLN A 247 32.60 -27.44 16.43
CA GLN A 247 31.57 -26.43 16.70
C GLN A 247 32.18 -25.11 17.20
N ASP A 248 33.19 -25.21 18.05
CA ASP A 248 33.92 -24.11 18.69
C ASP A 248 35.20 -23.72 17.94
N ALA A 249 35.62 -24.49 16.93
CA ALA A 249 36.81 -24.20 16.14
C ALA A 249 36.80 -22.81 15.51
N LYS A 250 37.91 -22.10 15.69
CA LYS A 250 38.15 -20.75 15.15
C LYS A 250 39.06 -20.83 13.94
N ILE A 251 38.60 -20.27 12.82
CA ILE A 251 39.38 -20.17 11.57
C ILE A 251 39.80 -18.72 11.36
N VAL A 252 41.09 -18.49 11.14
CA VAL A 252 41.68 -17.17 10.91
C VAL A 252 42.49 -17.22 9.61
N LYS A 253 42.00 -16.57 8.56
CA LYS A 253 42.74 -16.35 7.31
C LYS A 253 43.66 -15.14 7.47
N LYS A 254 44.95 -15.31 7.24
CA LYS A 254 45.99 -14.27 7.36
C LYS A 254 46.25 -13.61 6.01
N ALA A 255 46.83 -12.40 6.03
CA ALA A 255 47.12 -11.63 4.83
C ALA A 255 48.20 -12.28 3.93
N ASP A 256 49.09 -13.08 4.53
CA ASP A 256 50.08 -13.91 3.82
C ASP A 256 49.46 -15.13 3.12
N GLY A 257 48.14 -15.29 3.19
CA GLY A 257 47.38 -16.39 2.60
C GLY A 257 47.39 -17.68 3.41
N THR A 258 48.04 -17.72 4.57
CA THR A 258 47.94 -18.85 5.49
C THR A 258 46.61 -18.87 6.22
N THR A 259 46.11 -20.06 6.54
CA THR A 259 44.90 -20.24 7.36
C THR A 259 45.25 -20.91 8.67
N GLN A 260 44.92 -20.25 9.77
CA GLN A 260 45.16 -20.74 11.13
C GLN A 260 43.85 -21.30 11.68
N VAL A 261 43.88 -22.53 12.19
CA VAL A 261 42.72 -23.21 12.77
C VAL A 261 43.03 -23.55 14.21
N TYR A 262 42.20 -23.07 15.14
CA TYR A 262 42.30 -23.33 16.57
C TYR A 262 41.12 -24.19 17.02
N HIS A 263 41.36 -25.23 17.80
CA HIS A 263 40.31 -26.19 18.21
C HIS A 263 40.54 -26.80 19.60
N GLY A 264 39.48 -27.26 20.26
CA GLY A 264 39.57 -28.10 21.48
C GLY A 264 40.15 -27.39 22.71
N GLY A 265 40.18 -26.06 22.71
CA GLY A 265 40.58 -25.26 23.86
C GLY A 265 39.47 -25.22 24.92
N LEU A 266 39.84 -24.94 26.17
CA LEU A 266 38.85 -24.72 27.23
C LEU A 266 38.05 -23.45 26.94
N GLY A 267 36.73 -23.60 26.74
CA GLY A 267 35.76 -22.53 26.54
C GLY A 267 35.56 -22.07 25.09
N SER A 268 36.62 -22.01 24.29
CA SER A 268 36.55 -21.69 22.86
C SER A 268 37.66 -22.43 22.09
N GLY A 269 37.53 -22.51 20.76
CA GLY A 269 38.54 -23.13 19.92
C GLY A 269 39.93 -22.51 20.05
N ASP A 270 40.04 -21.24 20.43
CA ASP A 270 41.30 -20.51 20.72
C ASP A 270 41.55 -20.30 22.23
N GLY A 271 40.83 -21.00 23.09
CA GLY A 271 40.93 -20.91 24.55
C GLY A 271 42.21 -21.53 25.12
N LEU A 272 42.27 -21.64 26.45
CA LEU A 272 43.43 -22.22 27.14
C LEU A 272 43.65 -23.67 26.66
N PHE A 273 44.91 -24.05 26.43
CA PHE A 273 45.31 -25.37 25.93
C PHE A 273 44.73 -25.79 24.56
N HIS A 274 44.29 -24.86 23.72
CA HIS A 274 43.81 -25.19 22.37
C HIS A 274 44.85 -25.93 21.52
N GLY A 275 44.38 -26.74 20.58
CA GLY A 275 45.15 -27.26 19.45
C GLY A 275 45.21 -26.23 18.32
N HIS A 276 46.27 -26.30 17.52
CA HIS A 276 46.55 -25.31 16.48
C HIS A 276 47.10 -25.98 15.22
N VAL A 277 46.46 -25.70 14.10
CA VAL A 277 46.86 -26.14 12.77
C VAL A 277 47.05 -24.93 11.86
N ALA A 278 48.17 -24.87 11.16
CA ALA A 278 48.40 -23.88 10.10
C ALA A 278 48.35 -24.57 8.74
N LEU A 279 47.59 -23.99 7.82
CA LEU A 279 47.51 -24.39 6.43
C LEU A 279 48.20 -23.33 5.55
N ASP A 280 48.99 -23.77 4.57
CA ASP A 280 49.51 -22.89 3.51
C ASP A 280 48.40 -22.44 2.54
N GLN A 281 48.78 -21.65 1.53
CA GLN A 281 47.86 -21.14 0.49
C GLN A 281 47.22 -22.25 -0.36
N SER A 282 47.87 -23.41 -0.46
CA SER A 282 47.35 -24.60 -1.17
C SER A 282 46.44 -25.45 -0.27
N GLY A 283 46.40 -25.13 1.03
CA GLY A 283 45.67 -25.86 2.05
C GLY A 283 46.40 -27.10 2.57
N ASN A 284 47.71 -27.20 2.38
CA ASN A 284 48.53 -28.23 3.00
C ASN A 284 48.88 -27.81 4.43
N LYS A 285 48.92 -28.78 5.35
CA LYS A 285 49.36 -28.51 6.73
C LYS A 285 50.84 -28.16 6.72
N THR A 286 51.20 -27.03 7.33
CA THR A 286 52.59 -26.59 7.60
C THR A 286 52.96 -26.68 9.07
N TYR A 287 51.94 -26.67 9.95
CA TYR A 287 52.05 -26.84 11.39
C TYR A 287 50.81 -27.58 11.91
N SER A 288 51.00 -28.49 12.85
CA SER A 288 49.90 -29.21 13.52
C SER A 288 50.29 -29.55 14.95
N ARG A 289 49.42 -29.19 15.91
CA ARG A 289 49.58 -29.50 17.33
C ARG A 289 48.21 -29.78 17.92
N ASP A 290 48.08 -30.89 18.64
CA ASP A 290 46.83 -31.21 19.32
C ASP A 290 46.60 -30.35 20.57
N ALA A 291 45.36 -30.31 21.02
CA ALA A 291 45.02 -29.64 22.27
C ALA A 291 45.80 -30.29 23.43
N PHE A 292 46.21 -29.48 24.41
CA PHE A 292 47.02 -29.88 25.57
C PHE A 292 48.46 -30.38 25.27
N GLU A 293 48.89 -30.42 24.01
CA GLU A 293 50.27 -30.77 23.66
C GLU A 293 51.23 -29.58 23.72
N LYS A 294 52.52 -29.88 23.97
CA LYS A 294 53.61 -28.89 24.06
C LYS A 294 53.94 -28.30 22.68
N HIS A 295 54.27 -27.01 22.67
CA HIS A 295 54.81 -26.36 21.48
C HIS A 295 56.26 -26.81 21.24
N GLY A 296 56.63 -27.05 19.98
CA GLY A 296 58.02 -27.29 19.61
C GLY A 296 58.22 -27.51 18.12
N SER A 297 59.49 -27.62 17.71
CA SER A 297 59.90 -27.78 16.30
C SER A 297 59.36 -29.06 15.63
N GLN A 298 59.00 -30.07 16.44
CA GLN A 298 58.42 -31.32 15.98
C GLN A 298 57.02 -31.17 15.35
N ASN A 299 56.36 -30.02 15.57
CA ASN A 299 54.99 -29.78 15.09
C ASN A 299 54.94 -29.22 13.65
N TYR A 300 56.09 -28.93 13.03
CA TYR A 300 56.18 -28.49 11.63
C TYR A 300 56.29 -29.69 10.68
N THR A 301 55.48 -29.71 9.63
CA THR A 301 55.38 -30.83 8.68
C THR A 301 56.47 -30.82 7.60
N ASP A 302 57.16 -29.69 7.41
CA ASP A 302 58.21 -29.49 6.40
C ASP A 302 59.58 -30.03 6.79
N ARG A 303 59.66 -30.91 7.81
CA ARG A 303 60.92 -31.52 8.20
C ARG A 303 61.35 -32.54 7.15
N LYS A 304 62.14 -32.09 6.17
CA LYS A 304 62.98 -32.99 5.36
C LYS A 304 63.75 -33.89 6.33
N THR A 305 63.52 -35.19 6.20
CA THR A 305 64.26 -36.26 6.88
C THR A 305 65.76 -36.06 6.67
N GLY A 306 66.47 -35.48 7.65
CA GLY A 306 67.91 -35.30 7.52
C GLY A 306 68.63 -34.36 8.48
N GLU A 307 67.95 -33.47 9.21
CA GLU A 307 68.66 -32.61 10.17
C GLU A 307 68.91 -33.32 11.50
N ARG A 308 70.18 -33.69 11.67
CA ARG A 308 70.83 -34.34 12.81
C ARG A 308 70.34 -33.78 14.15
N LYS A 309 70.08 -34.67 15.12
CA LYS A 309 70.01 -34.32 16.54
C LYS A 309 71.30 -33.56 16.88
N SER A 310 71.21 -32.27 17.20
CA SER A 310 72.37 -31.52 17.67
C SER A 310 72.80 -32.09 19.02
N ASN A 311 74.05 -32.53 19.11
CA ASN A 311 74.66 -33.06 20.33
C ASN A 311 74.97 -31.92 21.33
N GLY A 312 73.95 -31.13 21.69
CA GLY A 312 74.12 -29.89 22.43
C GLY A 312 74.58 -28.75 21.53
N GLY A 313 73.97 -27.58 21.68
CA GLY A 313 74.29 -26.38 20.93
C GLY A 313 73.60 -25.16 21.53
N TRP A 314 73.80 -24.01 20.90
CA TRP A 314 73.17 -22.74 21.28
C TRP A 314 72.61 -22.09 20.02
N THR A 315 71.44 -21.44 20.09
CA THR A 315 70.88 -20.63 18.99
C THR A 315 71.87 -19.56 18.52
N GLU A 316 71.61 -18.89 17.39
CA GLU A 316 72.39 -17.69 17.03
C GLU A 316 72.28 -16.61 18.11
N LEU A 317 73.33 -15.77 18.22
CA LEU A 317 73.38 -14.68 19.18
C LEU A 317 72.30 -13.66 18.85
N SER A 318 71.36 -13.47 19.77
CA SER A 318 70.21 -12.59 19.60
C SER A 318 70.24 -11.46 20.63
N THR A 319 69.60 -10.33 20.34
CA THR A 319 69.39 -9.23 21.28
C THR A 319 67.92 -9.12 21.68
N GLY A 320 67.65 -8.66 22.89
CA GLY A 320 66.29 -8.45 23.39
C GLY A 320 66.27 -7.51 24.59
N THR A 321 65.08 -7.22 25.11
CA THR A 321 64.88 -6.42 26.32
C THR A 321 64.21 -7.28 27.38
N ILE A 322 64.78 -7.37 28.57
CA ILE A 322 64.18 -8.01 29.74
C ILE A 322 63.62 -6.91 30.63
N ILE A 323 62.41 -7.10 31.16
CA ILE A 323 61.75 -6.15 32.05
C ILE A 323 61.90 -6.66 33.48
N ASP A 324 62.37 -5.82 34.40
CA ASP A 324 62.45 -6.16 35.83
C ASP A 324 61.09 -6.05 36.55
N GLU A 325 61.02 -6.47 37.80
CA GLU A 325 59.79 -6.42 38.61
C GLU A 325 59.27 -4.99 38.85
N ALA A 326 60.14 -3.97 38.70
CA ALA A 326 59.79 -2.56 38.79
C ALA A 326 59.36 -1.96 37.43
N GLY A 327 59.35 -2.75 36.35
CA GLY A 327 58.94 -2.35 35.01
C GLY A 327 60.03 -1.69 34.17
N ASN A 328 61.29 -1.66 34.62
CA ASN A 328 62.39 -1.09 33.83
C ASN A 328 62.91 -2.12 32.83
N GLY A 329 63.13 -1.67 31.58
CA GLY A 329 63.68 -2.50 30.51
C GLY A 329 65.20 -2.47 30.46
N HIS A 330 65.82 -3.65 30.46
CA HIS A 330 67.26 -3.89 30.35
C HIS A 330 67.57 -4.58 29.03
N ASN A 331 68.41 -3.96 28.20
CA ASN A 331 68.80 -4.54 26.92
C ASN A 331 69.88 -5.59 27.12
N VAL A 332 69.64 -6.79 26.59
CA VAL A 332 70.52 -7.95 26.76
C VAL A 332 70.81 -8.62 25.43
N MET A 333 71.93 -9.33 25.38
CA MET A 333 72.20 -10.38 24.40
C MET A 333 71.94 -11.73 25.03
N PHE A 334 71.31 -12.63 24.28
CA PHE A 334 71.03 -13.97 24.77
C PHE A 334 71.18 -15.05 23.71
N ARG A 335 71.39 -16.27 24.20
CA ARG A 335 71.35 -17.51 23.40
C ARG A 335 70.57 -18.56 24.16
N GLN A 336 69.71 -19.27 23.44
CA GLN A 336 68.92 -20.37 24.01
C GLN A 336 69.60 -21.69 23.67
N GLY A 337 69.63 -22.61 24.62
CA GLY A 337 70.26 -23.90 24.43
C GLY A 337 69.42 -24.77 23.49
N LEU A 338 70.10 -25.56 22.67
CA LEU A 338 69.54 -26.53 21.74
C LEU A 338 70.03 -27.93 22.12
N GLY A 339 69.19 -28.96 21.92
CA GLY A 339 69.57 -30.34 22.20
C GLY A 339 69.78 -30.58 23.70
N LYS A 340 70.97 -31.04 24.11
CA LYS A 340 71.28 -31.28 25.54
C LYS A 340 71.26 -30.03 26.43
N ASN A 341 71.30 -28.83 25.84
CA ASN A 341 71.23 -27.57 26.56
C ASN A 341 69.80 -26.97 26.54
N GLU A 342 68.81 -27.69 25.99
CA GLU A 342 67.44 -27.20 25.91
C GLU A 342 66.88 -26.89 27.31
N GLY A 343 66.26 -25.71 27.47
CA GLY A 343 65.87 -25.18 28.78
C GLY A 343 66.92 -24.27 29.45
N GLN A 344 68.12 -24.18 28.88
CA GLN A 344 69.17 -23.27 29.35
C GLN A 344 69.22 -21.99 28.50
N THR A 345 69.61 -20.87 29.11
CA THR A 345 69.79 -19.58 28.43
C THR A 345 71.07 -18.89 28.93
N LEU A 346 71.90 -18.41 28.01
CA LEU A 346 73.03 -17.53 28.33
C LEU A 346 72.58 -16.08 28.14
N ILE A 347 72.80 -15.22 29.12
CA ILE A 347 72.36 -13.81 29.08
C ILE A 347 73.51 -12.88 29.53
N ARG A 348 73.62 -11.72 28.87
CA ARG A 348 74.53 -10.63 29.22
C ARG A 348 73.91 -9.29 28.86
N ASP A 349 74.28 -8.23 29.58
CA ASP A 349 73.99 -6.84 29.16
C ASP A 349 74.48 -6.52 27.75
N TYR A 350 73.68 -5.78 27.00
CA TYR A 350 74.02 -5.28 25.67
C TYR A 350 74.41 -3.80 25.72
N HIS A 351 75.69 -3.51 25.47
CA HIS A 351 76.25 -2.15 25.47
C HIS A 351 76.59 -1.60 24.07
N GLY A 352 76.07 -2.22 22.99
CA GLY A 352 76.29 -1.78 21.60
C GLY A 352 77.47 -2.47 20.89
N PHE A 353 77.20 -2.96 19.68
CA PHE A 353 78.11 -3.63 18.72
C PHE A 353 79.21 -4.53 19.33
N GLU A 354 78.80 -5.67 19.88
CA GLU A 354 79.73 -6.70 20.38
C GLU A 354 79.78 -7.94 19.46
N SER A 355 80.99 -8.49 19.25
CA SER A 355 81.19 -9.68 18.41
C SER A 355 80.99 -11.00 19.18
N PHE A 356 80.66 -12.08 18.47
CA PHE A 356 80.56 -13.46 19.02
C PHE A 356 81.77 -13.85 19.89
N LYS A 357 82.97 -13.37 19.54
CA LYS A 357 84.19 -13.62 20.34
C LYS A 357 84.10 -13.01 21.74
N ASN A 358 83.54 -11.82 21.89
CA ASN A 358 83.44 -11.15 23.19
C ASN A 358 82.40 -11.82 24.11
N PHE A 359 81.34 -12.39 23.54
CA PHE A 359 80.35 -13.14 24.32
C PHE A 359 80.97 -14.34 25.05
N HIS A 360 81.93 -15.06 24.42
CA HIS A 360 82.48 -16.32 24.96
C HIS A 360 83.88 -16.21 25.60
N LYS A 361 84.79 -15.37 25.10
CA LYS A 361 86.21 -15.40 25.54
C LYS A 361 86.49 -14.81 26.92
N ASN A 362 85.64 -13.92 27.42
CA ASN A 362 85.89 -13.19 28.67
C ASN A 362 85.01 -13.66 29.84
N GLY A 363 84.32 -14.80 29.70
CA GLY A 363 83.45 -15.34 30.75
C GLY A 363 82.27 -14.43 31.14
N GLY A 364 81.96 -13.42 30.33
CA GLY A 364 81.02 -12.36 30.69
C GLY A 364 79.57 -12.66 30.40
N HIS A 365 79.08 -13.89 30.52
CA HIS A 365 77.66 -14.19 30.38
C HIS A 365 77.21 -15.10 31.51
N ASN A 366 75.98 -14.88 31.99
CA ASN A 366 75.41 -15.67 33.06
C ASN A 366 74.57 -16.79 32.46
N HIS A 367 74.64 -17.94 33.12
CA HIS A 367 74.00 -19.16 32.69
C HIS A 367 72.74 -19.40 33.52
N TYR A 368 71.60 -19.48 32.86
CA TYR A 368 70.30 -19.69 33.48
C TYR A 368 69.73 -21.04 33.00
N GLY A 369 69.06 -21.77 33.88
CA GLY A 369 68.52 -23.11 33.60
C GLY A 369 69.25 -24.23 34.34
N ASP A 370 69.15 -25.47 33.87
CA ASP A 370 69.65 -26.64 34.59
C ASP A 370 71.16 -26.54 34.89
N ASN A 371 71.53 -26.76 36.16
CA ASN A 371 72.90 -26.62 36.64
C ASN A 371 73.78 -27.78 36.15
N ASN A 372 74.94 -27.45 35.60
CA ASN A 372 75.97 -28.43 35.36
C ASN A 372 76.74 -28.78 36.65
N LYS A 373 76.30 -29.85 37.32
CA LYS A 373 76.89 -30.36 38.57
C LYS A 373 78.35 -30.80 38.48
N GLU A 374 78.89 -31.02 37.28
CA GLU A 374 80.32 -31.32 37.11
C GLU A 374 81.20 -30.07 37.32
N LEU A 375 80.68 -28.89 37.00
CA LEU A 375 81.38 -27.62 37.14
C LEU A 375 81.00 -26.88 38.42
N TYR A 376 79.72 -26.96 38.82
CA TYR A 376 79.17 -26.28 39.99
C TYR A 376 78.41 -27.26 40.90
N PRO A 377 79.11 -28.24 41.51
CA PRO A 377 78.49 -29.32 42.29
C PRO A 377 77.70 -28.81 43.51
N ASN A 378 78.04 -27.62 44.01
CA ASN A 378 77.48 -27.05 45.23
C ASN A 378 76.34 -26.04 44.98
N GLU A 379 75.89 -25.86 43.73
CA GLU A 379 74.77 -24.98 43.38
C GLU A 379 73.46 -25.77 43.21
N PRO A 380 72.26 -25.13 43.28
CA PRO A 380 70.97 -25.80 43.08
C PRO A 380 70.89 -26.54 41.74
N ASP A 381 69.97 -27.51 41.58
CA ASP A 381 69.83 -28.27 40.33
C ASP A 381 69.40 -27.40 39.14
N ARG A 382 68.84 -26.22 39.41
CA ARG A 382 68.46 -25.22 38.43
C ARG A 382 69.00 -23.86 38.87
N ILE A 383 69.83 -23.25 38.03
CA ILE A 383 70.38 -21.92 38.25
C ILE A 383 69.29 -20.92 37.87
N GLU A 384 68.59 -20.46 38.90
CA GLU A 384 67.79 -19.25 38.89
C GLU A 384 68.44 -18.28 39.89
N ASP A 385 68.68 -17.06 39.43
CA ASP A 385 69.11 -15.88 40.21
C ASP A 385 69.86 -16.20 41.53
N SER A 386 71.15 -16.49 41.40
CA SER A 386 72.01 -16.84 42.53
C SER A 386 72.63 -15.57 43.12
N SER A 387 72.24 -15.23 44.34
CA SER A 387 72.82 -14.13 45.14
C SER A 387 74.32 -14.26 45.43
N LYS A 388 74.98 -15.35 45.02
CA LYS A 388 76.42 -15.57 45.14
C LYS A 388 77.25 -15.01 43.96
N HIS A 389 76.63 -14.68 42.83
CA HIS A 389 77.31 -14.10 41.65
C HIS A 389 77.20 -12.57 41.59
N LYS A 390 76.82 -11.94 42.70
CA LYS A 390 76.48 -10.51 42.85
C LYS A 390 77.60 -9.50 42.49
N ASN A 391 78.82 -9.98 42.24
CA ASN A 391 79.99 -9.14 41.93
C ASN A 391 80.62 -9.45 40.56
N ASP A 392 79.97 -10.27 39.73
CA ASP A 392 80.40 -10.46 38.35
C ASP A 392 79.98 -9.26 37.50
N LYS A 393 80.87 -8.76 36.66
CA LYS A 393 80.72 -7.48 35.92
C LYS A 393 79.65 -7.52 34.80
N THR A 394 78.64 -8.39 34.91
CA THR A 394 77.64 -8.70 33.86
C THR A 394 76.30 -9.16 34.46
N TYR A 395 75.17 -8.71 33.86
CA TYR A 395 73.76 -8.96 34.23
C TYR A 395 73.42 -10.22 35.05
N THR A 396 73.13 -10.07 36.35
CA THR A 396 72.84 -11.16 37.30
C THR A 396 71.35 -11.49 37.50
N GLY A 397 70.44 -10.97 36.67
CA GLY A 397 69.01 -11.27 36.76
C GLY A 397 68.26 -10.36 37.75
N PRO A 398 66.92 -10.35 37.72
CA PRO A 398 66.09 -9.47 38.54
C PRO A 398 65.97 -10.02 39.97
N GLY A 399 66.99 -9.69 40.76
CA GLY A 399 67.13 -10.09 42.16
C GLY A 399 68.00 -9.11 42.94
N CYS A 400 67.71 -7.81 42.78
CA CYS A 400 68.00 -6.62 43.61
C CYS A 400 68.14 -5.38 42.72
#